data_AF-A0A1I6ZX59-F1
#
_entry.id   AF-A0A1I6ZX59-F1
#
_cell.length_a   1.000
_cell.length_b   1.000
_cell.length_c   1.000
_cell.angle_alpha   90.00
_cell.angle_beta   90.00
_cell.angle_gamma   90.00
#
_symmetry.space_group_name_H-M   'P 1'
#
loop_
_entity.id
_entity.type
_entity.pdbx_description
1 polymer ?
#
loop_
_entity_poly.entity_id
_entity_poly.type
_entity_poly.pdbx_seq_one_letter_code
_entity_poly.pdbx_strand_id
1 'polypeptide(L)'
;MSGALLINQEFDAATPYSGALEVRRRFPESALIGVRSGVTHSGSLSGNACVDDRIAAYLADGELPERKRGDRADVVCAPLPAPDPGSEPNSGAKRRSEPRTTQPTVLRTALRSARR
;
A
#
# COMPACT_ATOMS: atom_id res chain seq x y z
N MET A 1 -15.93 -21.12 1.11
CA MET A 1 -14.88 -21.17 0.07
C MET A 1 -13.89 -20.09 0.43
N SER A 2 -12.60 -20.43 0.56
CA SER A 2 -11.56 -19.49 1.01
C SER A 2 -10.93 -18.84 -0.22
N GLY A 3 -11.31 -17.59 -0.49
CA GLY A 3 -10.69 -16.75 -1.52
C GLY A 3 -9.65 -15.80 -0.91
N ALA A 4 -8.87 -15.11 -1.74
CA ALA A 4 -7.91 -14.10 -1.28
C ALA A 4 -8.51 -12.68 -1.34
N LEU A 5 -8.28 -11.88 -0.31
CA LEU A 5 -8.52 -10.44 -0.38
C LEU A 5 -7.30 -9.73 -0.99
N LEU A 6 -7.50 -9.04 -2.11
CA LEU A 6 -6.50 -8.23 -2.80
C LEU A 6 -6.75 -6.76 -2.50
N ILE A 7 -5.68 -5.99 -2.36
CA ILE A 7 -5.75 -4.55 -2.04
C ILE A 7 -4.72 -3.84 -2.92
N ASN A 8 -5.14 -2.80 -3.65
CA ASN A 8 -4.21 -2.00 -4.45
C ASN A 8 -4.65 -0.53 -4.56
N GLN A 9 -3.67 0.35 -4.73
CA GLN A 9 -3.92 1.76 -5.06
C GLN A 9 -3.92 1.94 -6.59
N GLU A 10 -4.68 2.89 -7.12
CA GLU A 10 -4.78 3.10 -8.57
C GLU A 10 -3.44 3.50 -9.22
N PHE A 11 -2.63 4.31 -8.53
CA PHE A 11 -1.34 4.82 -9.01
C PHE A 11 -0.13 4.28 -8.21
N ASP A 12 -0.22 3.04 -7.71
CA ASP A 12 0.93 2.35 -7.13
C ASP A 12 2.00 2.09 -8.20
N ALA A 13 3.17 2.71 -8.04
CA ALA A 13 4.27 2.60 -9.01
C ALA A 13 5.07 1.29 -8.89
N ALA A 14 5.13 0.68 -7.71
CA ALA A 14 5.93 -0.52 -7.47
C ALA A 14 5.14 -1.79 -7.82
N THR A 15 3.83 -1.78 -7.55
CA THR A 15 2.89 -2.84 -7.94
C THR A 15 1.72 -2.22 -8.71
N PRO A 16 1.88 -1.99 -10.03
CA PRO A 16 0.86 -1.33 -10.85
C PRO A 16 -0.51 -2.00 -10.76
N TYR A 17 -1.57 -1.18 -10.75
CA TYR A 17 -2.96 -1.64 -10.59
C TYR A 17 -3.40 -2.68 -11.63
N SER A 18 -2.86 -2.62 -12.85
CA SER A 18 -3.08 -3.65 -13.88
C SER A 18 -2.60 -5.05 -13.45
N GLY A 19 -1.56 -5.13 -12.61
CA GLY A 19 -1.12 -6.37 -11.98
C GLY A 19 -2.14 -6.92 -10.99
N ALA A 20 -2.75 -6.06 -10.17
CA ALA A 20 -3.82 -6.47 -9.26
C ALA A 20 -5.06 -6.98 -10.00
N LEU A 21 -5.42 -6.35 -11.12
CA LEU A 21 -6.48 -6.81 -12.02
C LEU A 21 -6.16 -8.18 -12.62
N GLU A 22 -4.93 -8.41 -13.06
CA GLU A 22 -4.49 -9.71 -13.57
C GLU A 22 -4.53 -10.80 -12.50
N VAL A 23 -4.05 -10.53 -11.28
CA VAL A 23 -4.17 -11.48 -10.16
C VAL A 23 -5.64 -11.80 -9.92
N ARG A 24 -6.50 -10.77 -9.81
CA ARG A 24 -7.94 -10.97 -9.64
C ARG A 24 -8.55 -11.83 -10.74
N ARG A 25 -8.11 -11.68 -11.99
CA ARG A 25 -8.57 -12.49 -13.13
C ARG A 25 -8.14 -13.95 -13.02
N ARG A 26 -6.89 -14.21 -12.60
CA ARG A 26 -6.35 -15.57 -12.43
C ARG A 26 -6.92 -16.30 -11.21
N PHE A 27 -7.33 -15.58 -10.18
CA PHE A 27 -7.90 -16.13 -8.95
C PHE A 27 -9.38 -15.73 -8.83
N PRO A 28 -10.32 -16.49 -9.43
CA PRO A 28 -11.73 -16.09 -9.54
C PRO A 28 -12.46 -15.98 -8.19
N GLU A 29 -12.00 -16.71 -7.17
CA GLU A 29 -12.53 -16.63 -5.80
C GLU A 29 -11.99 -15.43 -5.01
N SER A 30 -11.03 -14.67 -5.55
CA SER A 30 -10.52 -13.46 -4.90
C SER A 30 -11.48 -12.27 -5.03
N ALA A 31 -11.29 -11.27 -4.18
CA ALA A 31 -11.93 -9.96 -4.33
C ALA A 31 -10.88 -8.85 -4.22
N LEU A 32 -11.04 -7.77 -4.99
CA LEU A 32 -10.13 -6.63 -5.03
C LEU A 32 -10.77 -5.37 -4.44
N ILE A 33 -10.11 -4.82 -3.43
CA ILE A 33 -10.30 -3.45 -2.97
C ILE A 33 -9.36 -2.55 -3.79
N GLY A 34 -9.93 -1.63 -4.56
CA GLY A 34 -9.20 -0.58 -5.27
C GLY A 34 -9.33 0.75 -4.55
N VAL A 35 -8.22 1.46 -4.34
CA VAL A 35 -8.27 2.84 -3.83
C VAL A 35 -8.07 3.81 -4.99
N ARG A 36 -9.16 4.47 -5.38
CA ARG A 36 -9.19 5.40 -6.51
C ARG A 36 -8.30 6.59 -6.21
N SER A 37 -7.46 6.97 -7.17
CA SER A 37 -6.48 8.05 -7.08
C SER A 37 -5.47 7.89 -5.95
N GLY A 38 -5.35 6.70 -5.35
CA GLY A 38 -4.33 6.39 -4.37
C GLY A 38 -2.95 6.27 -5.00
N VAL A 39 -1.91 6.77 -4.31
CA VAL A 39 -0.55 6.93 -4.86
C VAL A 39 0.53 6.22 -4.03
N THR A 40 0.14 5.51 -2.97
CA THR A 40 1.07 4.83 -2.06
C THR A 40 1.37 3.42 -2.53
N HIS A 41 2.49 2.85 -2.07
CA HIS A 41 2.77 1.43 -2.15
C HIS A 41 2.57 0.84 -0.75
N SER A 42 1.55 -0.01 -0.56
CA SER A 42 1.07 -0.52 0.74
C SER A 42 0.22 0.47 1.57
N GLY A 43 -1.03 0.70 1.17
CA GLY A 43 -2.00 1.57 1.87
C GLY A 43 -2.94 0.87 2.88
N SER A 44 -2.68 -0.38 3.23
CA SER A 44 -3.50 -1.19 4.14
C SER A 44 -3.25 -0.82 5.61
N LEU A 45 -4.27 -0.96 6.48
CA LEU A 45 -4.16 -0.76 7.93
C LEU A 45 -3.55 0.60 8.32
N SER A 46 -3.91 1.62 7.55
CA SER A 46 -3.32 2.96 7.64
C SER A 46 -4.34 4.03 8.08
N GLY A 47 -5.52 3.62 8.54
CA GLY A 47 -6.60 4.49 9.03
C GLY A 47 -7.67 4.80 7.99
N ASN A 48 -7.73 4.04 6.89
CA ASN A 48 -8.79 4.18 5.89
C ASN A 48 -9.90 3.18 6.20
N ALA A 49 -10.95 3.61 6.92
CA ALA A 49 -12.03 2.74 7.36
C ALA A 49 -12.64 1.89 6.23
N CYS A 50 -12.80 2.43 5.02
CA CYS A 50 -13.31 1.67 3.88
C CYS A 50 -12.44 0.45 3.54
N VAL A 51 -11.11 0.58 3.65
CA VAL A 51 -10.15 -0.49 3.40
C VAL A 51 -10.01 -1.37 4.64
N ASP A 52 -9.77 -0.75 5.80
CA ASP A 52 -9.39 -1.41 7.04
C ASP A 52 -10.52 -2.26 7.63
N ASP A 53 -11.78 -1.81 7.55
CA ASP A 53 -12.92 -2.59 8.02
C ASP A 53 -13.10 -3.89 7.22
N ARG A 54 -12.79 -3.85 5.91
CA ARG A 54 -12.87 -5.04 5.04
C ARG A 54 -11.71 -5.99 5.26
N ILE A 55 -10.53 -5.47 5.58
CA ILE A 55 -9.40 -6.29 6.02
C ILE A 55 -9.78 -6.98 7.33
N ALA A 56 -10.35 -6.24 8.28
CA ALA A 56 -10.77 -6.78 9.57
C ALA A 56 -11.82 -7.88 9.43
N ALA A 57 -12.85 -7.67 8.60
CA ALA A 57 -13.85 -8.70 8.30
C ALA A 57 -13.18 -9.95 7.70
N TYR A 58 -12.43 -9.81 6.60
CA TYR A 58 -11.73 -10.94 5.98
C TYR A 58 -10.83 -11.72 6.94
N LEU A 59 -10.12 -11.05 7.84
CA LEU A 59 -9.27 -11.72 8.82
C LEU A 59 -10.06 -12.39 9.95
N ALA A 60 -11.22 -11.84 10.34
CA ALA A 60 -12.04 -12.36 11.43
C ALA A 60 -12.87 -13.58 11.02
N ASP A 61 -13.49 -13.54 9.84
CA ASP A 61 -14.48 -14.52 9.41
C ASP A 61 -14.27 -15.03 7.97
N GLY A 62 -13.31 -14.48 7.23
CA GLY A 62 -13.07 -14.82 5.83
C GLY A 62 -14.02 -14.11 4.85
N GLU A 63 -14.79 -13.11 5.28
CA GLU A 63 -15.70 -12.34 4.43
C GLU A 63 -14.92 -11.60 3.33
N LEU A 64 -15.41 -11.73 2.11
CA LEU A 64 -14.91 -11.03 0.94
C LEU A 64 -15.98 -10.08 0.41
N PRO A 65 -15.60 -8.90 -0.12
CA PRO A 65 -16.53 -8.07 -0.85
C PRO A 65 -17.17 -8.82 -2.02
N GLU A 66 -18.44 -8.50 -2.31
CA GLU A 66 -19.15 -9.11 -3.44
C GLU A 66 -18.39 -8.87 -4.76
N ARG A 67 -18.07 -9.96 -5.45
CA ARG A 67 -17.31 -9.91 -6.69
C ARG A 67 -18.14 -9.31 -7.83
N LYS A 68 -17.65 -8.23 -8.41
CA LYS A 68 -18.24 -7.54 -9.56
C LYS A 68 -17.81 -8.19 -10.88
N ARG A 69 -18.69 -8.22 -11.88
CA ARG A 69 -18.32 -8.70 -13.23
C ARG A 69 -17.23 -7.83 -13.87
N GLY A 70 -16.45 -8.38 -14.79
CA GLY A 70 -15.47 -7.63 -15.59
C GLY A 70 -14.16 -7.32 -14.86
N ASP A 71 -13.27 -6.60 -15.55
CA ASP A 71 -11.88 -6.34 -15.12
C ASP A 71 -11.79 -5.02 -14.34
N ARG A 72 -12.30 -5.05 -13.10
CA ARG A 72 -12.33 -3.89 -12.18
C ARG A 72 -12.26 -4.35 -10.73
N ALA A 73 -12.05 -3.41 -9.81
CA ALA A 73 -12.20 -3.66 -8.38
C ALA A 73 -13.65 -3.99 -8.00
N ASP A 74 -13.77 -4.81 -6.97
CA ASP A 74 -15.03 -5.23 -6.36
C ASP A 74 -15.57 -4.14 -5.43
N VAL A 75 -14.66 -3.45 -4.74
CA VAL A 75 -14.96 -2.23 -3.97
C VAL A 75 -13.97 -1.15 -4.35
N VAL A 76 -14.48 0.09 -4.46
CA VAL A 76 -13.66 1.26 -4.69
C VAL A 76 -13.74 2.18 -3.47
N CYS A 77 -12.62 2.38 -2.80
CA CYS A 77 -12.48 3.31 -1.67
C CYS A 77 -11.83 4.63 -2.14
N ALA A 78 -12.10 5.70 -1.41
CA ALA A 78 -11.35 6.96 -1.55
C ALA A 78 -9.99 6.84 -0.84
N PRO A 79 -8.95 7.59 -1.27
CA PRO A 79 -7.67 7.61 -0.58
C PRO A 79 -7.79 8.43 0.71
N LEU A 80 -6.82 8.26 1.61
CA LEU A 80 -6.66 9.18 2.73
C LEU A 80 -6.32 10.59 2.22
N PRO A 81 -6.63 11.65 2.98
CA PRO A 81 -6.19 12.99 2.67
C PRO A 81 -4.67 13.04 2.49
N ALA A 82 -4.21 13.85 1.54
CA ALA A 82 -2.78 14.10 1.41
C ALA A 82 -2.23 14.70 2.71
N PRO A 83 -0.98 14.38 3.09
CA PRO A 83 -0.33 15.05 4.19
C PRO A 83 -0.27 16.55 3.95
N ASP A 84 -0.61 17.33 4.96
CA ASP A 84 -0.41 18.78 4.93
C ASP A 84 1.06 19.09 5.27
N PRO A 85 1.82 19.74 4.37
CA PRO A 85 3.20 20.13 4.63
C PRO A 85 3.38 21.08 5.82
N GLY A 86 2.32 21.82 6.20
CA GLY A 86 2.33 22.77 7.31
C GLY A 86 1.90 22.17 8.65
N SER A 87 1.39 20.93 8.67
CA SER A 87 0.96 20.25 9.88
C SER A 87 2.16 19.62 10.60
N GLU A 88 2.29 19.85 11.92
CA GLU A 88 3.27 19.09 12.71
C GLU A 88 2.87 17.61 12.72
N PRO A 89 3.77 16.67 12.36
CA PRO A 89 3.45 15.26 12.38
C PRO A 89 3.16 14.84 13.82
N ASN A 90 1.99 14.23 14.03
CA ASN A 90 1.60 13.64 15.31
C ASN A 90 2.67 12.60 15.71
N SER A 91 3.57 13.02 16.60
CA SER A 91 4.78 12.29 16.97
C SER A 91 4.45 11.17 17.96
N GLY A 92 3.63 10.20 17.53
CA GLY A 92 3.39 8.96 18.27
C GLY A 92 4.60 8.02 18.25
N ALA A 93 5.51 8.19 17.28
CA ALA A 93 6.81 7.55 17.30
C ALA A 93 7.84 8.55 17.84
N LYS A 94 8.44 8.27 19.01
CA LYS A 94 9.66 8.94 19.44
C LYS A 94 10.70 8.75 18.34
N ARG A 95 10.86 9.75 17.47
CA ARG A 95 11.93 9.81 16.51
C ARG A 95 13.20 9.93 17.33
N ARG A 96 13.87 8.81 17.62
CA ARG A 96 15.23 8.84 18.17
C ARG A 96 16.02 9.72 17.22
N SER A 97 16.43 10.87 17.73
CA SER A 97 17.32 11.79 17.06
C SER A 97 18.69 11.12 17.06
N GLU A 98 18.86 10.08 16.24
CA GLU A 98 20.20 9.60 15.94
C GLU A 98 20.88 10.70 15.11
N PRO A 99 22.10 11.11 15.48
CA PRO A 99 22.88 12.00 14.64
C PRO A 99 22.95 11.38 13.26
N ARG A 100 22.72 12.18 12.21
CA ARG A 100 22.80 11.73 10.82
C ARG A 100 24.19 11.13 10.57
N THR A 101 24.31 9.81 10.73
CA THR A 101 25.59 9.13 10.59
C THR A 101 26.07 9.37 9.16
N THR A 102 27.24 9.98 9.06
CA THR A 102 27.93 10.17 7.79
C THR A 102 28.07 8.79 7.12
N GLN A 103 28.01 8.73 5.78
CA GLN A 103 28.14 7.45 5.08
C GLN A 103 29.36 6.67 5.60
N PRO A 104 29.23 5.35 5.84
CA PRO A 104 30.34 4.52 6.28
C PRO A 104 31.56 4.74 5.39
N THR A 105 32.72 4.93 6.00
CA THR A 105 33.98 5.26 5.30
C THR A 105 34.27 4.31 4.14
N VAL A 106 33.92 3.03 4.31
CA VAL A 106 34.04 1.98 3.28
C VAL A 106 33.27 2.32 2.00
N LEU A 107 32.03 2.81 2.13
CA LEU A 107 31.20 3.19 0.99
C LEU A 107 31.75 4.46 0.31
N ARG A 108 32.23 5.41 1.11
CA ARG A 108 32.81 6.66 0.60
C ARG A 108 34.09 6.43 -0.20
N THR A 109 34.91 5.45 0.21
CA THR A 109 36.13 5.06 -0.50
C THR A 109 35.81 4.37 -1.82
N ALA A 110 34.88 3.40 -1.80
CA ALA A 110 34.48 2.67 -3.00
C ALA A 110 33.92 3.60 -4.10
N LEU A 111 33.13 4.60 -3.72
CA LEU A 111 32.58 5.59 -4.65
C LEU A 111 33.64 6.55 -5.23
N ARG A 112 34.75 6.77 -4.53
CA ARG A 112 35.87 7.59 -5.02
C ARG A 112 36.78 6.82 -5.97
N SER A 113 37.00 5.54 -5.74
CA SER A 113 37.75 4.68 -6.66
C SER A 113 37.02 4.45 -7.97
N ALA A 114 35.68 4.38 -7.94
CA ALA A 114 34.85 4.19 -9.14
C ALA A 114 34.70 5.45 -10.02
N ARG A 115 35.28 6.59 -9.62
CA ARG A 115 35.26 7.86 -10.37
C ARG A 115 36.57 8.16 -11.11
N ARG A 116 37.51 7.21 -11.13
CA ARG A 116 38.73 7.26 -11.96
C ARG A 116 38.55 6.32 -13.13
#